data_AF-A0A6N6NVH5-F1
#
_entry.id   AF-A0A6N6NVH5-F1
#
_cell.length_a   1.000
_cell.length_b   1.000
_cell.length_c   1.000
_cell.angle_alpha   90.00
_cell.angle_beta   90.00
_cell.angle_gamma   90.00
#
_symmetry.space_group_name_H-M   'P 1'
#
loop_
_entity.id
_entity.type
_entity.pdbx_description
1 polymer ?
#
loop_
_entity_poly.entity_id
_entity_poly.type
_entity_poly.pdbx_seq_one_letter_code
_entity_poly.pdbx_strand_id
1 'polypeptide(L)'
;MIDKAAKNDLTPEEDEVLDTIFTIPNLISTIRLCMVPCFIVLLLTGYDILATVLFAAAAGTDWIDGQIARRTHTVSKLGRLLDPAVDRILMISGVVCLLAVGRLPLWVVVLVLGRDLLLLIGGAYLLKKWRIRVAVIYPGKVATTFLFVGFAALLLNWPVLAGMGVVPFSWLPGFSSDPYSWGIWFVYAGLLVGAFTTIYYVTAGALKLSAAKREMRAE
;
A
#
# COMPACT_ATOMS: atom_id res chain seq x y z
N MET A 1 46.53 28.89 21.89
CA MET A 1 45.25 29.62 21.77
C MET A 1 44.98 29.80 20.28
N ILE A 2 44.70 28.72 19.53
CA ILE A 2 43.35 28.24 19.16
C ILE A 2 42.36 29.38 19.01
N ASP A 3 42.29 29.90 17.78
CA ASP A 3 41.21 30.78 17.33
C ASP A 3 40.08 29.93 16.71
N LYS A 4 38.89 30.49 16.82
CA LYS A 4 37.62 29.82 17.01
C LYS A 4 36.83 29.81 15.70
N ALA A 5 35.97 28.80 15.60
CA ALA A 5 34.80 28.71 14.73
C ALA A 5 35.06 28.41 13.24
N ALA A 6 35.18 27.11 13.01
CA ALA A 6 34.98 26.43 11.74
C ALA A 6 33.71 26.89 11.02
N LYS A 7 33.86 26.98 9.69
CA LYS A 7 32.79 26.93 8.70
C LYS A 7 31.83 25.78 9.04
N ASN A 8 30.59 26.13 9.30
CA ASN A 8 29.49 25.17 9.41
C ASN A 8 29.04 24.86 7.98
N ASP A 9 29.77 23.96 7.34
CA ASP A 9 29.44 23.42 6.02
C ASP A 9 28.22 22.48 6.20
N LEU A 10 27.10 22.90 5.62
CA LEU A 10 25.85 22.15 5.52
C LEU A 10 26.08 20.84 4.76
N THR A 11 26.35 19.75 5.45
CA THR A 11 26.10 18.40 4.93
C THR A 11 24.63 18.06 5.20
N PRO A 12 23.90 17.44 4.25
CA PRO A 12 22.65 16.79 4.59
C PRO A 12 22.99 15.71 5.63
N GLU A 13 22.31 15.70 6.77
CA GLU A 13 22.43 14.66 7.79
C GLU A 13 22.32 13.29 7.10
N GLU A 14 23.45 12.61 6.92
CA GLU A 14 23.47 11.21 6.51
C GLU A 14 22.93 10.43 7.69
N ASP A 15 21.62 10.10 7.65
CA ASP A 15 20.95 9.27 8.66
C ASP A 15 21.87 8.09 9.03
N GLU A 16 22.35 8.07 10.28
CA GLU A 16 23.25 7.02 10.78
C GLU A 16 22.56 5.67 10.67
N VAL A 17 22.97 4.89 9.66
CA VAL A 17 22.39 3.58 9.39
C VAL A 17 22.99 2.58 10.37
N LEU A 18 22.41 2.46 11.56
CA LEU A 18 22.82 1.47 12.56
C LEU A 18 22.63 0.05 11.99
N ASP A 19 23.69 -0.76 12.04
CA ASP A 19 23.73 -2.19 11.65
C ASP A 19 23.08 -3.11 12.72
N THR A 20 22.16 -2.58 13.51
CA THR A 20 21.48 -3.34 14.57
C THR A 20 20.21 -3.98 14.03
N ILE A 21 20.17 -5.31 14.05
CA ILE A 21 19.02 -6.13 13.59
C ILE A 21 17.78 -5.86 14.46
N PHE A 22 17.95 -5.55 15.75
CA PHE A 22 16.87 -5.22 16.67
C PHE A 22 16.67 -3.71 16.78
N THR A 23 15.76 -3.19 15.98
CA THR A 23 15.21 -1.84 16.12
C THR A 23 13.71 -1.94 16.38
N ILE A 24 13.13 -0.98 17.09
CA ILE A 24 11.68 -0.95 17.38
C ILE A 24 10.85 -1.12 16.09
N PRO A 25 11.15 -0.44 14.97
CA PRO A 25 10.43 -0.66 13.71
C PRO A 25 10.49 -2.11 13.21
N ASN A 26 11.66 -2.76 13.30
CA ASN A 26 11.80 -4.15 12.85
C ASN A 26 10.98 -5.13 13.69
N LEU A 27 10.89 -4.91 15.01
CA LEU A 27 10.05 -5.73 15.88
C LEU A 27 8.58 -5.61 15.46
N ILE A 28 8.12 -4.39 15.16
CA ILE A 28 6.71 -4.18 14.83
C ILE A 28 6.37 -4.74 13.45
N SER A 29 7.24 -4.57 12.46
CA SER A 29 7.10 -5.21 11.14
C SER A 29 7.09 -6.75 11.25
N THR A 30 7.88 -7.32 12.17
CA THR A 30 7.86 -8.76 12.45
C THR A 30 6.55 -9.20 13.10
N ILE A 31 6.05 -8.45 14.09
CA ILE A 31 4.75 -8.72 14.71
C ILE A 31 3.63 -8.66 13.65
N ARG A 32 3.67 -7.65 12.77
CA ARG A 32 2.71 -7.51 11.66
C ARG A 32 2.76 -8.70 10.71
N LEU A 33 3.96 -9.17 10.36
CA LEU A 33 4.12 -10.36 9.54
C LEU A 33 3.51 -11.59 10.21
N CYS A 34 3.66 -11.75 11.53
CA CYS A 34 3.01 -12.82 12.30
C CYS A 34 1.49 -12.66 12.41
N MET A 35 0.96 -11.42 12.39
CA MET A 35 -0.48 -11.16 12.41
C MET A 35 -1.18 -11.63 11.12
N VAL A 36 -0.49 -11.63 9.97
CA VAL A 36 -1.06 -12.05 8.67
C VAL A 36 -1.58 -13.51 8.69
N PRO A 37 -0.78 -14.54 9.01
CA PRO A 37 -1.28 -15.92 9.04
C PRO A 37 -2.37 -16.11 10.10
N CYS A 38 -2.26 -15.46 11.26
CA CYS A 38 -3.31 -15.49 12.28
C CYS A 38 -4.64 -14.93 11.75
N PHE A 39 -4.59 -13.80 11.02
CA PHE A 39 -5.74 -13.19 10.38
C PHE A 39 -6.39 -14.15 9.37
N ILE A 40 -5.57 -14.77 8.51
CA ILE A 40 -6.05 -15.72 7.49
C ILE A 40 -6.81 -16.88 8.16
N VAL A 41 -6.22 -17.48 9.19
CA VAL A 41 -6.85 -18.60 9.91
C VAL A 41 -8.16 -18.17 10.58
N LEU A 42 -8.17 -17.02 11.25
CA LEU A 42 -9.38 -16.49 11.91
C LEU A 42 -10.51 -16.25 10.91
N LEU A 43 -10.19 -15.68 9.75
CA LEU A 43 -11.20 -15.43 8.72
C LEU A 43 -11.76 -16.74 8.16
N LEU A 44 -10.89 -17.70 7.83
CA LEU A 44 -11.30 -18.98 7.25
C LEU A 44 -12.05 -19.87 8.26
N THR A 45 -11.89 -19.62 9.56
CA THR A 45 -12.63 -20.31 10.64
C THR A 45 -13.92 -19.58 11.04
N GLY A 46 -14.26 -18.47 10.37
CA GLY A 46 -15.52 -17.74 10.57
C GLY A 46 -15.50 -16.65 11.66
N TYR A 47 -14.34 -16.35 12.25
CA TYR A 47 -14.19 -15.27 13.24
C TYR A 47 -13.98 -13.91 12.56
N ASP A 48 -14.97 -13.48 11.76
CA ASP A 48 -14.92 -12.25 10.96
C ASP A 48 -14.51 -10.99 11.75
N ILE A 49 -15.06 -10.83 12.97
CA ILE A 49 -14.77 -9.67 13.81
C ILE A 49 -13.31 -9.67 14.25
N LEU A 50 -12.80 -10.80 14.76
CA LEU A 50 -11.41 -10.91 15.19
C LEU A 50 -10.45 -10.78 14.01
N ALA A 51 -10.77 -11.39 12.87
CA ALA A 51 -10.01 -11.25 11.64
C ALA A 51 -9.94 -9.77 11.20
N THR A 52 -11.07 -9.07 11.23
CA THR A 52 -11.13 -7.64 10.89
C THR A 52 -10.29 -6.80 11.85
N VAL A 53 -10.43 -7.02 13.16
CA VAL A 53 -9.66 -6.28 14.17
C VAL A 53 -8.16 -6.51 13.97
N LEU A 54 -7.75 -7.75 13.71
CA LEU A 54 -6.35 -8.08 13.50
C LEU A 54 -5.81 -7.47 12.19
N PHE A 55 -6.58 -7.52 11.11
CA PHE A 55 -6.23 -6.88 9.84
C PHE A 55 -6.13 -5.36 9.98
N ALA A 56 -7.10 -4.72 10.63
CA ALA A 56 -7.12 -3.29 10.88
C ALA A 56 -5.97 -2.86 11.81
N ALA A 57 -5.64 -3.65 12.83
CA ALA A 57 -4.50 -3.43 13.69
C ALA A 57 -3.17 -3.55 12.92
N ALA A 58 -3.02 -4.58 12.07
CA ALA A 58 -1.85 -4.76 11.23
C ALA A 58 -1.65 -3.59 10.26
N ALA A 59 -2.72 -3.13 9.60
CA ALA A 59 -2.70 -2.00 8.67
C ALA A 59 -2.50 -0.64 9.37
N GLY A 60 -3.11 -0.46 10.55
CA GLY A 60 -3.03 0.79 11.31
C GLY A 60 -1.67 0.99 11.99
N THR A 61 -1.07 -0.09 12.50
CA THR A 61 0.23 -0.05 13.16
C THR A 61 1.32 0.44 12.19
N ASP A 62 1.26 0.06 10.91
CA ASP A 62 2.18 0.59 9.89
C ASP A 62 2.19 2.11 9.79
N TRP A 63 1.00 2.70 9.75
CA TRP A 63 0.87 4.12 9.57
C TRP A 63 1.42 4.89 10.78
N ILE A 64 1.21 4.35 11.98
CA ILE A 64 1.69 4.92 13.23
C ILE A 64 3.23 4.83 13.29
N ASP A 65 3.80 3.67 12.99
CA ASP A 65 5.25 3.45 13.06
C ASP A 65 6.02 4.23 12.00
N GLY A 66 5.48 4.32 10.78
CA GLY A 66 6.07 5.13 9.73
C GLY A 66 6.11 6.62 10.12
N GLN A 67 5.22 7.08 11.00
CA GLN A 67 5.24 8.43 11.55
C GLN A 67 6.28 8.59 12.67
N ILE A 68 6.42 7.56 13.53
CA ILE A 68 7.35 7.57 14.67
C ILE A 68 8.79 7.39 14.19
N ALA A 69 9.06 6.45 13.28
CA ALA A 69 10.38 6.20 12.70
C ALA A 69 10.94 7.42 11.94
N ARG A 70 10.06 8.20 11.30
CA ARG A 70 10.43 9.48 10.66
C ARG A 70 10.87 10.55 11.67
N ARG A 71 10.48 10.43 12.94
CA ARG A 71 10.85 11.39 14.00
C ARG A 71 12.05 10.94 14.81
N THR A 72 12.38 9.65 14.81
CA THR A 72 13.46 9.09 15.62
C THR A 72 14.77 8.87 14.87
N HIS A 73 14.84 9.16 13.56
CA HIS A 73 16.02 9.02 12.68
C HIS A 73 16.73 7.66 12.74
N THR A 74 16.12 6.65 13.36
CA THR A 74 16.72 5.35 13.61
C THR A 74 16.09 4.35 12.65
N VAL A 75 16.62 4.27 11.42
CA VAL A 75 16.09 3.38 10.37
C VAL A 75 17.15 2.38 9.92
N SER A 76 16.97 1.10 10.26
CA SER A 76 17.88 0.04 9.82
C SER A 76 17.76 -0.22 8.32
N LYS A 77 18.85 -0.66 7.68
CA LYS A 77 18.84 -1.13 6.26
C LYS A 77 17.81 -2.23 6.02
N LEU A 78 17.70 -3.16 6.98
CA LEU A 78 16.81 -4.31 6.89
C LEU A 78 15.34 -3.90 7.03
N GLY A 79 15.02 -3.00 7.97
CA GLY A 79 13.67 -2.45 8.13
C GLY A 79 13.18 -1.74 6.87
N ARG A 80 14.02 -0.92 6.23
CA ARG A 80 13.68 -0.22 4.97
C ARG A 80 13.23 -1.15 3.84
N LEU A 81 13.72 -2.39 3.80
CA LEU A 81 13.32 -3.39 2.81
C LEU A 81 12.16 -4.26 3.29
N LEU A 82 12.11 -4.56 4.59
CA LEU A 82 11.09 -5.42 5.18
C LEU A 82 9.73 -4.72 5.24
N ASP A 83 9.68 -3.43 5.58
CA ASP A 83 8.41 -2.71 5.77
C ASP A 83 7.54 -2.72 4.49
N PRO A 84 8.05 -2.34 3.30
CA PRO A 84 7.25 -2.39 2.08
C PRO A 84 6.86 -3.82 1.65
N ALA A 85 7.64 -4.83 2.06
CA ALA A 85 7.35 -6.22 1.76
C ALA A 85 6.18 -6.73 2.62
N VAL A 86 6.22 -6.45 3.94
CA VAL A 86 5.15 -6.86 4.87
C VAL A 86 3.83 -6.15 4.53
N ASP A 87 3.87 -4.87 4.16
CA ASP A 87 2.67 -4.14 3.73
C ASP A 87 2.00 -4.78 2.51
N ARG A 88 2.81 -5.23 1.56
CA ARG A 88 2.32 -5.93 0.37
C ARG A 88 1.76 -7.30 0.70
N ILE A 89 2.42 -8.04 1.58
CA ILE A 89 1.92 -9.34 2.05
C ILE A 89 0.55 -9.13 2.73
N LEU A 90 0.41 -8.11 3.57
CA LEU A 90 -0.86 -7.78 4.20
C LEU A 90 -1.94 -7.41 3.16
N MET A 91 -1.61 -6.55 2.20
CA MET A 91 -2.55 -6.17 1.13
C MET A 91 -2.98 -7.38 0.29
N ILE A 92 -2.03 -8.20 -0.18
CA ILE A 92 -2.28 -9.39 -0.99
C ILE A 92 -3.13 -10.39 -0.20
N SER A 93 -2.76 -10.65 1.06
CA SER A 93 -3.49 -11.58 1.92
C SER A 93 -4.94 -11.15 2.11
N GLY A 94 -5.20 -9.86 2.42
CA GLY A 94 -6.56 -9.34 2.57
C GLY A 94 -7.41 -9.51 1.31
N VAL A 95 -6.86 -9.17 0.14
CA VAL A 95 -7.56 -9.27 -1.15
C VAL A 95 -7.84 -10.74 -1.52
N VAL A 96 -6.86 -11.63 -1.35
CA VAL A 96 -7.00 -13.06 -1.67
C VAL A 96 -7.98 -13.74 -0.72
N CYS A 97 -7.94 -13.41 0.58
CA CYS A 97 -8.88 -13.91 1.56
C CYS A 97 -10.32 -13.45 1.28
N LEU A 98 -10.51 -12.18 0.92
CA LEU A 98 -11.82 -11.67 0.54
C LEU A 98 -12.38 -12.37 -0.71
N LEU A 99 -11.52 -12.68 -1.68
CA LEU A 99 -11.89 -13.50 -2.83
C LEU A 99 -12.28 -14.93 -2.41
N ALA A 100 -11.51 -15.55 -1.52
CA ALA A 100 -11.75 -16.91 -1.05
C ALA A 100 -13.08 -17.04 -0.29
N VAL A 101 -13.47 -16.02 0.48
CA VAL A 101 -14.76 -15.96 1.20
C VAL A 101 -15.90 -15.45 0.28
N GLY A 102 -15.62 -15.10 -0.98
CA GLY A 102 -16.63 -14.65 -1.95
C GLY A 102 -17.14 -13.22 -1.72
N ARG A 103 -16.48 -12.44 -0.87
CA ARG A 103 -16.83 -11.05 -0.53
C ARG A 103 -16.14 -10.00 -1.41
N LEU A 104 -15.40 -10.45 -2.42
CA LEU A 104 -14.78 -9.58 -3.40
C LEU A 104 -14.70 -10.29 -4.76
N PRO A 105 -15.12 -9.67 -5.86
CA PRO A 105 -15.09 -10.28 -7.17
C PRO A 105 -13.66 -10.30 -7.75
N LEU A 106 -13.36 -11.31 -8.56
CA LEU A 106 -12.02 -11.54 -9.12
C LEU A 106 -11.48 -10.33 -9.90
N TRP A 107 -12.32 -9.60 -10.61
CA TRP A 107 -11.86 -8.44 -11.39
C TRP A 107 -11.29 -7.33 -10.49
N VAL A 108 -11.83 -7.12 -9.28
CA VAL A 108 -11.27 -6.14 -8.33
C VAL A 108 -9.89 -6.60 -7.88
N VAL A 109 -9.75 -7.89 -7.55
CA VAL A 109 -8.47 -8.49 -7.14
C VAL A 109 -7.41 -8.26 -8.21
N VAL A 110 -7.75 -8.58 -9.47
CA VAL A 110 -6.86 -8.41 -10.62
C VAL A 110 -6.48 -6.94 -10.82
N LEU A 111 -7.43 -6.00 -10.69
CA LEU A 111 -7.14 -4.57 -10.82
C LEU A 111 -6.23 -4.05 -9.70
N VAL A 112 -6.48 -4.42 -8.44
CA VAL A 112 -5.68 -3.97 -7.29
C VAL A 112 -4.25 -4.52 -7.40
N LEU A 113 -4.11 -5.83 -7.60
CA LEU A 113 -2.81 -6.48 -7.69
C LEU A 113 -2.06 -6.11 -8.97
N GLY A 114 -2.76 -6.06 -10.10
CA GLY A 114 -2.19 -5.67 -11.39
C GLY A 114 -1.65 -4.24 -11.37
N ARG A 115 -2.40 -3.31 -10.76
CA ARG A 115 -1.96 -1.92 -10.56
C ARG A 115 -0.70 -1.86 -9.68
N ASP A 116 -0.71 -2.53 -8.53
CA ASP A 116 0.42 -2.52 -7.59
C ASP A 116 1.69 -3.13 -8.21
N LEU A 117 1.54 -4.19 -9.02
CA LEU A 117 2.63 -4.79 -9.76
C LEU A 117 3.16 -3.86 -10.87
N LEU A 118 2.26 -3.19 -11.61
CA LEU A 118 2.62 -2.25 -12.67
C LEU A 118 3.43 -1.08 -12.10
N LEU A 119 2.99 -0.49 -10.98
CA LEU A 119 3.71 0.62 -10.34
C LEU A 119 5.09 0.20 -9.83
N LEU A 120 5.23 -1.01 -9.26
CA LEU A 120 6.52 -1.51 -8.80
C LEU A 120 7.46 -1.83 -9.95
N ILE A 121 7.03 -2.65 -10.92
CA ILE A 121 7.88 -3.04 -12.05
C ILE A 121 8.23 -1.82 -12.88
N GLY A 122 7.25 -0.96 -13.17
CA GLY A 122 7.45 0.28 -13.92
C GLY A 122 8.41 1.23 -13.21
N GLY A 123 8.18 1.48 -11.91
CA GLY A 123 9.07 2.32 -11.10
C GLY A 123 10.49 1.78 -11.01
N ALA A 124 10.65 0.47 -10.74
CA ALA A 124 11.95 -0.18 -10.65
C ALA A 124 12.69 -0.18 -12.00
N TYR A 125 11.98 -0.39 -13.11
CA TYR A 125 12.55 -0.33 -14.46
C TYR A 125 13.06 1.07 -14.82
N LEU A 126 12.24 2.11 -14.56
CA LEU A 126 12.61 3.51 -14.80
C LEU A 126 13.83 3.91 -13.94
N LEU A 127 13.86 3.47 -12.69
CA LEU A 127 14.98 3.75 -11.79
C LEU A 127 16.26 3.04 -12.22
N LYS A 128 16.18 1.74 -12.51
CA LYS A 128 17.36 0.91 -12.86
C LYS A 128 17.97 1.33 -14.19
N LYS A 129 17.15 1.61 -15.20
CA LYS A 129 17.64 1.87 -16.56
C LYS A 129 17.91 3.34 -16.85
N TRP A 130 17.14 4.25 -16.27
CA TRP A 130 17.19 5.68 -16.59
C TRP A 130 17.47 6.58 -15.39
N ARG A 131 17.63 6.02 -14.18
CA ARG A 131 17.78 6.76 -12.92
C ARG A 131 16.66 7.77 -12.65
N ILE A 132 15.50 7.60 -13.30
CA ILE A 132 14.34 8.47 -13.16
C ILE A 132 13.57 8.06 -11.89
N ARG A 133 13.42 8.99 -10.95
CA ARG A 133 12.47 8.85 -9.84
C ARG A 133 11.19 9.60 -10.15
N VAL A 134 10.06 8.91 -10.02
CA VAL A 134 8.74 9.54 -10.04
C VAL A 134 8.29 9.71 -8.60
N ALA A 135 8.16 10.96 -8.15
CA ALA A 135 7.79 11.25 -6.77
C ALA A 135 6.37 10.75 -6.49
N VAL A 136 6.17 10.19 -5.29
CA VAL A 136 4.87 9.70 -4.86
C VAL A 136 3.93 10.87 -4.62
N ILE A 137 2.79 10.88 -5.32
CA ILE A 137 1.73 11.87 -5.15
C ILE A 137 0.78 11.49 -4.00
N TYR A 138 0.33 12.48 -3.23
CA TYR A 138 -0.60 12.31 -2.11
C TYR A 138 -1.88 11.52 -2.44
N PRO A 139 -2.53 11.70 -3.62
CA PRO A 139 -3.73 10.92 -3.97
C PRO A 139 -3.47 9.41 -4.03
N GLY A 140 -2.24 8.97 -4.29
CA GLY A 140 -1.88 7.55 -4.25
C GLY A 140 -2.00 6.94 -2.86
N LYS A 141 -1.69 7.72 -1.81
CA LYS A 141 -1.87 7.30 -0.41
C LYS A 141 -3.35 7.22 -0.04
N VAL A 142 -4.13 8.20 -0.50
CA VAL A 142 -5.58 8.23 -0.28
C VAL A 142 -6.26 7.01 -0.93
N ALA A 143 -5.87 6.66 -2.15
CA ALA A 143 -6.36 5.46 -2.83
C ALA A 143 -6.11 4.19 -2.00
N THR A 144 -4.89 4.01 -1.48
CA THR A 144 -4.56 2.85 -0.66
C THR A 144 -5.32 2.84 0.66
N THR A 145 -5.49 3.99 1.32
CA THR A 145 -6.29 4.08 2.56
C THR A 145 -7.74 3.68 2.31
N PHE A 146 -8.36 4.15 1.23
CA PHE A 146 -9.73 3.73 0.88
C PHE A 146 -9.83 2.23 0.61
N LEU A 147 -8.84 1.62 -0.06
CA LEU A 147 -8.80 0.18 -0.26
C LEU A 147 -8.70 -0.57 1.08
N PHE A 148 -7.80 -0.18 1.98
CA PHE A 148 -7.66 -0.84 3.29
C PHE A 148 -8.93 -0.72 4.15
N VAL A 149 -9.55 0.47 4.17
CA VAL A 149 -10.83 0.67 4.87
C VAL A 149 -11.93 -0.18 4.24
N GLY A 150 -12.01 -0.22 2.91
CA GLY A 150 -12.96 -1.06 2.18
C GLY A 150 -12.76 -2.54 2.47
N PHE A 151 -11.51 -3.03 2.47
CA PHE A 151 -11.20 -4.42 2.80
C PHE A 151 -11.54 -4.76 4.24
N ALA A 152 -11.18 -3.92 5.21
CA ALA A 152 -11.57 -4.12 6.61
C ALA A 152 -13.10 -4.20 6.77
N ALA A 153 -13.85 -3.31 6.11
CA ALA A 153 -15.31 -3.32 6.13
C ALA A 153 -15.94 -4.56 5.45
N LEU A 154 -15.33 -5.05 4.37
CA LEU A 154 -15.76 -6.30 3.71
C LEU A 154 -15.40 -7.53 4.55
N LEU A 155 -14.27 -7.51 5.26
CA LEU A 155 -13.89 -8.56 6.21
C LEU A 155 -14.84 -8.60 7.40
N LEU A 156 -15.34 -7.44 7.84
CA LEU A 156 -16.35 -7.37 8.89
C LEU A 156 -17.72 -7.86 8.42
N ASN A 157 -18.02 -7.60 7.14
CA ASN A 157 -19.28 -7.93 6.49
C ASN A 157 -20.53 -7.40 7.23
N TRP A 158 -20.39 -6.28 7.93
CA TRP A 158 -21.47 -5.67 8.71
C TRP A 158 -21.36 -4.13 8.72
N PRO A 159 -22.47 -3.38 8.57
CA PRO A 159 -23.81 -3.83 8.17
C PRO A 159 -23.87 -4.24 6.68
N VAL A 160 -24.74 -5.21 6.37
CA VAL A 160 -25.07 -5.56 4.99
C VAL A 160 -26.20 -4.65 4.53
N LEU A 161 -25.96 -3.89 3.47
CA LEU A 161 -26.94 -2.98 2.88
C LEU A 161 -27.66 -3.67 1.72
N ALA A 162 -28.92 -3.30 1.49
CA ALA A 162 -29.63 -3.70 0.29
C ALA A 162 -28.91 -3.16 -0.95
N GLY A 163 -28.74 -4.02 -1.96
CA GLY A 163 -28.16 -3.61 -3.23
C GLY A 163 -29.07 -2.62 -3.96
N MET A 164 -28.49 -1.71 -4.76
CA MET A 164 -29.27 -0.66 -5.42
C MET A 164 -30.17 -1.18 -6.56
N GLY A 165 -29.95 -2.42 -7.04
CA GLY A 165 -30.79 -3.03 -8.08
C GLY A 165 -30.73 -2.32 -9.43
N VAL A 166 -29.68 -1.53 -9.68
CA VAL A 166 -29.50 -0.77 -10.93
C VAL A 166 -29.10 -1.68 -12.08
N VAL A 167 -28.37 -2.77 -11.76
CA VAL A 167 -27.78 -3.67 -12.74
C VAL A 167 -28.18 -5.11 -12.40
N PRO A 168 -28.59 -5.95 -13.38
CA PRO A 168 -29.01 -7.33 -13.11
C PRO A 168 -27.84 -8.31 -12.86
N PHE A 169 -26.60 -7.86 -13.00
CA PHE A 169 -25.43 -8.71 -12.98
C PHE A 169 -24.74 -8.71 -11.60
N SER A 170 -24.51 -9.90 -11.03
CA SER A 170 -23.91 -10.10 -9.70
C SER A 170 -22.39 -9.81 -9.63
N TRP A 171 -21.69 -9.75 -10.77
CA TRP A 171 -20.28 -9.37 -10.84
C TRP A 171 -19.98 -7.93 -10.42
N LEU A 172 -21.00 -7.09 -10.21
CA LEU A 172 -20.85 -5.70 -9.76
C LEU A 172 -21.55 -5.50 -8.40
N PRO A 173 -20.90 -5.92 -7.29
CA PRO A 173 -21.52 -5.85 -5.97
C PRO A 173 -21.91 -4.44 -5.56
N GLY A 174 -23.01 -4.31 -4.81
CA GLY A 174 -23.60 -3.03 -4.40
C GLY A 174 -24.50 -2.37 -5.45
N PHE A 175 -24.21 -2.56 -6.75
CA PHE A 175 -25.08 -2.13 -7.84
C PHE A 175 -26.11 -3.20 -8.25
N SER A 176 -25.82 -4.48 -7.96
CA SER A 176 -26.79 -5.56 -8.10
C SER A 176 -27.92 -5.44 -7.06
N SER A 177 -28.96 -6.26 -7.21
CA SER A 177 -30.03 -6.38 -6.20
C SER A 177 -29.58 -7.13 -4.95
N ASP A 178 -28.44 -7.82 -5.00
CA ASP A 178 -27.95 -8.66 -3.91
C ASP A 178 -27.48 -7.79 -2.74
N PRO A 179 -27.81 -8.17 -1.48
CA PRO A 179 -27.29 -7.49 -0.32
C PRO A 179 -25.76 -7.57 -0.26
N TYR A 180 -25.10 -6.45 0.05
CA TYR A 180 -23.64 -6.39 0.12
C TYR A 180 -23.16 -5.47 1.24
N SER A 181 -21.97 -5.76 1.78
CA SER A 181 -21.35 -4.89 2.78
C SER A 181 -20.98 -3.54 2.18
N TRP A 182 -21.19 -2.48 2.96
CA TRP A 182 -20.88 -1.08 2.60
C TRP A 182 -19.42 -0.86 2.21
N GLY A 183 -18.51 -1.74 2.63
CA GLY A 183 -17.09 -1.67 2.30
C GLY A 183 -16.80 -1.64 0.80
N ILE A 184 -17.68 -2.17 -0.05
CA ILE A 184 -17.50 -2.16 -1.50
C ILE A 184 -17.42 -0.73 -2.08
N TRP A 185 -18.12 0.24 -1.49
CA TRP A 185 -18.09 1.63 -1.94
C TRP A 185 -16.73 2.27 -1.74
N PHE A 186 -16.07 1.95 -0.62
CA PHE A 186 -14.70 2.38 -0.35
C PHE A 186 -13.71 1.71 -1.29
N VAL A 187 -13.93 0.44 -1.63
CA VAL A 187 -13.13 -0.25 -2.65
C VAL A 187 -13.27 0.45 -4.01
N TYR A 188 -14.49 0.79 -4.45
CA TYR A 188 -14.70 1.51 -5.71
C TYR A 188 -14.06 2.91 -5.69
N ALA A 189 -14.22 3.67 -4.61
CA ALA A 189 -13.54 4.96 -4.46
C ALA A 189 -12.01 4.81 -4.53
N GLY A 190 -11.46 3.83 -3.83
CA GLY A 190 -10.03 3.51 -3.86
C GLY A 190 -9.54 3.10 -5.25
N LEU A 191 -10.31 2.31 -6.00
CA LEU A 191 -10.01 1.94 -7.38
C LEU A 191 -10.04 3.13 -8.32
N LEU A 192 -11.02 4.03 -8.20
CA LEU A 192 -11.13 5.23 -9.04
C LEU A 192 -9.94 6.17 -8.82
N VAL A 193 -9.63 6.50 -7.56
CA VAL A 193 -8.47 7.34 -7.22
C VAL A 193 -7.18 6.61 -7.62
N GLY A 194 -7.12 5.30 -7.41
CA GLY A 194 -6.00 4.44 -7.81
C GLY A 194 -5.75 4.50 -9.32
N ALA A 195 -6.78 4.34 -10.14
CA ALA A 195 -6.70 4.42 -11.59
C ALA A 195 -6.19 5.79 -12.05
N PHE A 196 -6.75 6.88 -11.49
CA PHE A 196 -6.29 8.24 -11.78
C PHE A 196 -4.80 8.42 -11.46
N THR A 197 -4.36 7.96 -10.28
CA THR A 197 -2.95 8.05 -9.89
C THR A 197 -2.03 7.23 -10.80
N THR A 198 -2.46 6.03 -11.20
CA THR A 198 -1.67 5.16 -12.09
C THR A 198 -1.51 5.79 -13.46
N ILE A 199 -2.55 6.38 -14.03
CA ILE A 199 -2.47 7.11 -15.31
C ILE A 199 -1.46 8.26 -15.19
N TYR A 200 -1.51 9.02 -14.08
CA TYR A 200 -0.54 10.07 -13.81
C TYR A 200 0.90 9.53 -13.73
N TYR A 201 1.15 8.45 -13.00
CA TYR A 201 2.50 7.88 -12.89
C TYR A 201 3.03 7.37 -14.23
N VAL A 202 2.20 6.69 -15.00
CA VAL A 202 2.57 6.15 -16.32
C VAL A 202 2.88 7.29 -17.30
N THR A 203 2.03 8.32 -17.35
CA THR A 203 2.25 9.48 -18.23
C THR A 203 3.47 10.30 -17.82
N ALA A 204 3.64 10.61 -16.53
CA ALA A 204 4.82 11.32 -16.02
C ALA A 204 6.11 10.52 -16.27
N GLY A 205 6.07 9.20 -16.07
CA GLY A 205 7.19 8.32 -16.38
C GLY A 205 7.54 8.29 -17.87
N ALA A 206 6.52 8.19 -18.74
CA ALA A 206 6.70 8.19 -20.19
C ALA A 206 7.27 9.52 -20.71
N LEU A 207 6.80 10.65 -20.18
CA LEU A 207 7.31 11.98 -20.53
C LEU A 207 8.79 12.12 -20.17
N LYS A 208 9.18 11.80 -18.93
CA LYS A 208 10.59 11.84 -18.50
C LYS A 208 11.47 10.89 -19.31
N LEU A 209 10.96 9.70 -19.63
CA LEU A 209 11.66 8.74 -20.48
C LEU A 209 11.87 9.29 -21.91
N SER A 210 10.86 9.96 -22.46
CA SER A 210 10.95 10.56 -23.80
C SER A 210 11.96 11.71 -23.85
N ALA A 211 12.06 12.51 -22.78
CA ALA A 211 13.06 13.57 -22.64
C ALA A 211 14.48 13.00 -22.58
N ALA A 212 14.73 12.02 -21.70
CA ALA A 212 16.03 11.38 -21.57
C ALA A 212 16.50 10.70 -22.87
N LYS A 213 15.57 10.10 -23.63
CA LYS A 213 15.87 9.54 -24.95
C LYS A 213 16.23 10.60 -26.01
N ARG A 214 15.68 11.82 -25.90
CA ARG A 214 15.99 12.91 -26.83
C ARG A 214 17.38 13.48 -26.57
N GLU A 215 17.75 13.63 -25.30
CA GLU A 215 19.09 14.09 -24.90
C GLU A 215 20.19 13.13 -25.41
N MET A 216 20.05 11.81 -25.19
CA MET A 216 21.02 10.83 -25.70
C MET A 216 21.10 10.73 -27.24
N ARG A 217 20.10 11.22 -27.97
CA ARG A 217 20.11 11.21 -29.44
C ARG A 217 20.71 12.49 -30.02
N ALA A 218 20.84 13.53 -29.20
CA ALA A 218 21.45 14.80 -29.56
C ALA A 218 22.96 14.83 -29.30
N GLU A 219 23.47 13.90 -28.47
CA GLU A 219 24.89 13.56 -28.28
C GLU A 219 25.38 12.58 -29.36
#